data_AF-A0A380FIJ7-F1
#
_entry.id   AF-A0A380FIJ7-F1
#
_cell.length_a   1.000
_cell.length_b   1.000
_cell.length_c   1.000
_cell.angle_alpha   90.00
_cell.angle_beta   90.00
_cell.angle_gamma   90.00
#
_symmetry.space_group_name_H-M   'P 1'
#
loop_
_entity.id
_entity.type
_entity.pdbx_description
1 polymer ?
#
loop_
_entity_poly.entity_id
_entity_poly.type
_entity_poly.pdbx_seq_one_letter_code
_entity_poly.pdbx_strand_id
1 'polypeptide(L)'
;MTICAERSSLVSAISQGYRPGDFESITITVDADEPSSPCGACRQVLKELCDDDMPVYMTNQTGKVIESTVEQLLPLGFSGKDLN
;
A
#
# COMPACT_ATOMS: atom_id res chain seq x y z
N MET A 1 -19.42 0.10 3.84
CA MET A 1 -18.00 0.09 3.42
C MET A 1 -17.24 -0.87 4.31
N THR A 2 -16.34 -1.67 3.74
CA THR A 2 -15.43 -2.56 4.48
C THR A 2 -14.01 -1.96 4.50
N ILE A 3 -13.18 -2.41 5.44
CA ILE A 3 -11.76 -2.03 5.54
C ILE A 3 -10.90 -3.18 5.01
N CYS A 4 -9.95 -2.87 4.14
CA CYS A 4 -9.02 -3.87 3.58
C CYS A 4 -7.79 -4.00 4.48
N ALA A 5 -7.05 -5.10 4.34
CA ALA A 5 -5.88 -5.42 5.18
C ALA A 5 -4.80 -4.32 5.15
N GLU A 6 -4.53 -3.75 3.98
CA GLU A 6 -3.55 -2.68 3.78
C GLU A 6 -3.89 -1.47 4.64
N ARG A 7 -5.14 -1.00 4.56
CA ARG A 7 -5.63 0.13 5.36
C ARG A 7 -5.62 -0.19 6.84
N SER A 8 -6.09 -1.38 7.24
CA SER A 8 -6.06 -1.82 8.64
C SER A 8 -4.63 -1.81 9.23
N SER A 9 -3.64 -2.29 8.46
CA SER A 9 -2.24 -2.32 8.90
C SER A 9 -1.64 -0.92 9.05
N LEU A 10 -1.83 -0.05 8.05
CA LEU A 10 -1.30 1.31 8.07
C LEU A 10 -1.91 2.15 9.18
N VAL A 11 -3.24 2.14 9.33
CA VAL A 11 -3.89 2.93 10.40
C VAL A 11 -3.51 2.42 11.79
N SER A 12 -3.26 1.10 11.94
CA SER A 12 -2.74 0.56 13.19
C SER A 12 -1.34 1.07 13.48
N ALA A 13 -0.43 1.06 12.51
CA ALA A 13 0.91 1.59 12.67
C ALA A 13 0.91 3.09 13.02
N ILE A 14 0.10 3.90 12.32
CA ILE A 14 -0.08 5.32 12.63
C ILE A 14 -0.57 5.50 14.08
N SER A 15 -1.54 4.69 14.53
CA SER A 15 -2.05 4.76 15.91
C SER A 15 -1.00 4.42 16.97
N GLN A 16 0.06 3.71 16.60
CA GLN A 16 1.18 3.35 17.46
C GLN A 16 2.31 4.39 17.42
N GLY A 17 2.14 5.50 16.69
CA GLY A 17 3.08 6.62 16.66
C GLY A 17 4.03 6.65 15.47
N TYR A 18 3.92 5.70 14.53
CA TYR A 18 4.59 5.81 13.23
C TYR A 18 3.97 6.95 12.43
N ARG A 19 4.77 7.60 11.59
CA ARG A 19 4.37 8.76 10.78
C ARG A 19 4.43 8.40 9.29
N PRO A 20 3.75 9.18 8.43
CA PRO A 20 3.93 9.06 6.99
C PRO A 20 5.42 9.07 6.60
N GLY A 21 5.84 8.14 5.76
CA GLY A 21 7.25 7.95 5.36
C GLY A 21 8.11 7.10 6.32
N ASP A 22 7.61 6.67 7.48
CA ASP A 22 8.37 5.78 8.38
C ASP A 22 8.35 4.29 7.92
N PHE A 23 7.79 3.99 6.74
CA PHE A 23 7.57 2.62 6.25
C PHE A 23 8.58 2.19 5.18
N GLU A 24 9.27 1.07 5.39
CA GLU A 24 10.26 0.56 4.44
C GLU A 24 9.64 -0.23 3.28
N SER A 25 8.59 -1.02 3.54
CA SER A 25 7.85 -1.76 2.51
C SER A 25 6.52 -2.29 3.03
N ILE A 26 5.65 -2.76 2.14
CA ILE A 26 4.43 -3.50 2.48
C ILE A 26 4.30 -4.77 1.66
N THR A 27 3.91 -5.88 2.30
CA THR A 27 3.59 -7.15 1.62
C THR A 27 2.11 -7.47 1.76
N ILE A 28 1.44 -7.68 0.64
CA ILE A 28 0.01 -7.96 0.53
C ILE A 28 -0.14 -9.39 0.04
N THR A 29 -0.75 -10.24 0.86
CA THR A 29 -1.01 -11.64 0.50
C THR A 29 -2.51 -11.85 0.29
N VAL A 30 -2.86 -12.53 -0.80
CA VAL A 30 -4.24 -12.95 -1.08
C VAL A 30 -4.37 -14.46 -1.08
N ASP A 31 -5.54 -14.95 -0.72
CA ASP A 31 -5.92 -16.36 -0.83
C ASP A 31 -6.51 -16.63 -2.23
N ALA A 32 -5.64 -16.61 -3.25
CA ALA A 32 -5.98 -16.83 -4.65
C ALA A 32 -4.78 -17.38 -5.44
N ASP A 33 -5.02 -18.05 -6.57
CA ASP A 33 -3.97 -18.65 -7.42
C ASP A 33 -3.01 -17.65 -8.07
N GLU A 34 -3.44 -16.39 -8.18
CA GLU A 34 -2.64 -15.28 -8.67
C GLU A 34 -2.60 -14.14 -7.63
N PRO A 35 -1.46 -13.46 -7.49
CA PRO A 35 -1.41 -12.21 -6.73
C PRO A 35 -2.38 -11.17 -7.29
N SER A 36 -2.96 -10.38 -6.40
CA SER A 36 -3.90 -9.31 -6.76
C SER A 36 -3.38 -7.97 -6.28
N SER A 37 -3.70 -6.93 -7.06
CA SER A 37 -3.33 -5.57 -6.72
C SER A 37 -4.26 -4.96 -5.66
N PRO A 38 -3.75 -4.13 -4.73
CA PRO A 38 -4.58 -3.42 -3.77
C PRO A 38 -5.68 -2.62 -4.46
N CYS A 39 -6.85 -2.53 -3.81
CA CYS A 39 -7.97 -1.75 -4.35
C CYS A 39 -7.64 -0.25 -4.42
N GLY A 40 -8.37 0.51 -5.23
CA GLY A 40 -8.08 1.93 -5.45
C GLY A 40 -8.02 2.77 -4.17
N ALA A 41 -8.90 2.49 -3.20
CA ALA A 41 -8.85 3.17 -1.90
C ALA A 41 -7.58 2.85 -1.09
N CYS A 42 -7.08 1.62 -1.17
CA CYS A 42 -5.81 1.25 -0.52
C CYS A 42 -4.62 1.94 -1.20
N ARG A 43 -4.62 2.00 -2.53
CA ARG A 43 -3.59 2.71 -3.30
C ARG A 43 -3.53 4.19 -2.94
N GLN A 44 -4.68 4.84 -2.76
CA GLN A 44 -4.75 6.23 -2.34
C GLN A 44 -4.21 6.44 -0.91
N VAL A 45 -4.49 5.51 0.02
CA VAL A 45 -3.94 5.58 1.39
C VAL A 45 -2.43 5.33 1.38
N LEU A 46 -1.94 4.39 0.57
CA LEU A 46 -0.50 4.20 0.37
C LEU A 46 0.15 5.48 -0.17
N LYS A 47 -0.45 6.13 -1.18
CA LYS A 47 0.04 7.39 -1.75
C LYS A 47 0.12 8.55 -0.74
N GLU A 48 -0.73 8.54 0.28
CA GLU A 48 -0.74 9.56 1.33
C GLU A 48 0.25 9.27 2.47
N LEU A 49 0.46 7.99 2.81
CA LEU A 49 1.20 7.59 4.01
C LEU A 49 2.61 7.04 3.74
N CYS A 50 2.92 6.67 2.51
CA CYS A 50 4.16 6.02 2.14
C CYS A 50 4.92 6.83 1.09
N ASP A 51 6.24 6.65 1.03
CA ASP A 51 7.06 7.27 0.00
C ASP A 51 6.76 6.68 -1.39
N ASP A 52 6.93 7.50 -2.43
CA ASP A 52 6.57 7.16 -3.81
C ASP A 52 7.37 5.95 -4.34
N ASP A 53 8.61 5.80 -3.87
CA ASP A 53 9.53 4.71 -4.16
C ASP A 53 9.43 3.53 -3.20
N MET A 54 8.57 3.58 -2.16
CA MET A 54 8.40 2.49 -1.21
C MET A 54 7.94 1.20 -1.95
N PRO A 55 8.65 0.07 -1.80
CA PRO A 55 8.27 -1.20 -2.41
C PRO A 55 6.95 -1.75 -1.90
N VAL A 56 6.15 -2.28 -2.84
CA VAL A 56 4.91 -3.00 -2.59
C VAL A 56 4.99 -4.39 -3.20
N TYR A 57 4.98 -5.41 -2.34
CA TYR A 57 5.01 -6.81 -2.73
C TYR A 57 3.60 -7.39 -2.71
N MET A 58 3.13 -7.91 -3.83
CA MET A 58 1.83 -8.59 -3.94
C MET A 58 2.10 -10.08 -4.15
N THR A 59 1.55 -10.93 -3.28
CA THR A 59 1.83 -12.36 -3.30
C THR A 59 0.59 -13.21 -2.98
N ASN A 60 0.77 -14.53 -3.02
CA ASN A 60 -0.23 -15.52 -2.71
C ASN A 60 0.39 -16.71 -1.94
N GLN A 61 -0.43 -17.71 -1.63
CA GLN A 61 -0.03 -18.91 -0.88
C GLN A 61 0.97 -19.82 -1.64
N THR A 62 1.18 -19.59 -2.94
CA THR A 62 2.09 -20.38 -3.79
C THR A 62 3.48 -19.74 -3.94
N GLY A 63 3.69 -18.55 -3.37
CA GLY A 63 4.97 -17.84 -3.44
C GLY A 63 5.20 -17.07 -4.75
N LYS A 64 4.19 -16.92 -5.60
CA LYS A 64 4.27 -15.97 -6.73
C LYS A 64 4.33 -14.56 -6.18
N VAL A 65 5.24 -13.72 -6.70
CA VAL A 65 5.41 -12.34 -6.24
C VAL A 65 5.38 -11.40 -7.44
N ILE A 66 4.59 -10.34 -7.31
CA ILE A 66 4.66 -9.16 -8.17
C ILE A 66 5.22 -8.02 -7.31
N GLU A 67 6.33 -7.46 -7.74
CA GLU A 67 6.95 -6.29 -7.13
C GLU A 67 6.50 -5.02 -7.86
N SER A 68 6.23 -3.97 -7.09
CA SER A 68 5.91 -2.64 -7.60
C SER A 68 6.34 -1.58 -6.59
N THR A 69 6.05 -0.30 -6.87
CA THR A 69 6.19 0.80 -5.92
C THR A 69 4.86 1.53 -5.74
N VAL A 70 4.75 2.39 -4.73
CA VAL A 70 3.56 3.23 -4.51
C VAL A 70 3.23 4.06 -5.77
N GLU A 71 4.23 4.69 -6.39
CA GLU A 71 4.05 5.48 -7.62
C GLU A 71 3.55 4.64 -8.80
N GLN A 72 4.09 3.43 -8.98
CA GLN A 72 3.65 2.55 -10.06
C GLN A 72 2.21 2.06 -9.89
N LEU A 73 1.75 1.90 -8.65
CA LEU A 73 0.38 1.48 -8.36
C LEU A 73 -0.65 2.60 -8.58
N LEU A 74 -0.28 3.85 -8.35
CA LEU A 74 -1.13 5.02 -8.54
C LEU A 74 -0.36 6.18 -9.17
N PRO A 75 -0.04 6.10 -10.47
CA PRO A 75 0.72 7.13 -11.16
C PRO A 75 -0.07 8.44 -11.17
N LEU A 76 0.61 9.55 -10.91
CA LEU A 76 -0.03 10.88 -10.78
C LEU A 76 -1.11 10.92 -9.70
N GLY A 77 -1.01 10.05 -8.69
CA GLY A 77 -1.94 10.02 -7.57
C GLY A 77 -1.88 11.32 -6.76
N PHE A 78 -3.05 11.84 -6.40
CA PHE A 78 -3.16 13.01 -5.54
C PHE A 78 -2.62 12.71 -4.14
N SER A 79 -1.99 13.68 -3.51
CA SER A 79 -1.51 13.61 -2.12
C SER A 79 -1.52 15.00 -1.47
N GLY A 80 -1.22 15.06 -0.17
CA GLY A 80 -0.94 16.33 0.50
C GLY A 80 0.13 17.20 -0.18
N LYS A 81 1.04 16.62 -0.98
CA LYS A 81 2.07 17.35 -1.75
C LYS A 81 1.48 18.25 -2.85
N ASP A 82 0.23 18.00 -3.26
CA ASP A 82 -0.46 18.74 -4.33
C ASP A 82 -1.28 19.92 -3.80
N LEU A 83 -1.34 20.10 -2.47
CA LEU A 83 -2.07 21.17 -1.80
C LEU A 83 -1.12 22.32 -1.46
N ASN A 84 -1.50 23.56 -1.83
CA ASN A 84 -0.76 24.80 -1.53
C ASN A 84 -0.98 25.29 -0.10
#